data_AF-A0A1M5J002-F1
#
_entry.id   AF-A0A1M5J002-F1
#
_cell.length_a   1.000
_cell.length_b   1.000
_cell.length_c   1.000
_cell.angle_alpha   90.00
_cell.angle_beta   90.00
_cell.angle_gamma   90.00
#
_symmetry.space_group_name_H-M   'P 1'
#
loop_
_entity.id
_entity.type
_entity.pdbx_description
1 polymer ?
#
loop_
_entity_poly.entity_id
_entity_poly.type
_entity_poly.pdbx_seq_one_letter_code
_entity_poly.pdbx_strand_id
1 'polypeptide(L)'
;MVRTIEMKEGDTIVGLFKKLKKPGDILHVKDEIRRKARSISQEATRQNKYARMLNEISQHELKYSVIVTEKEGYTTIRYVDNTKVESV
;
A
#
# COMPACT_ATOMS: atom_id res chain seq x y z
N MET A 1 -11.22 6.82 -0.99
CA MET A 1 -10.80 8.23 -1.17
C MET A 1 -9.44 8.28 -1.85
N VAL A 2 -9.22 9.13 -2.86
CA VAL A 2 -7.92 9.23 -3.54
C VAL A 2 -7.15 10.43 -3.00
N ARG A 3 -5.89 10.24 -2.59
CA ARG A 3 -5.01 11.30 -2.09
C ARG A 3 -3.63 11.19 -2.76
N THR A 4 -3.02 12.33 -3.03
CA THR A 4 -1.62 12.40 -3.46
C THR A 4 -0.79 13.00 -2.34
N ILE A 5 0.35 12.39 -2.02
CA ILE A 5 1.25 12.84 -0.96
C ILE A 5 2.69 12.82 -1.47
N GLU A 6 3.42 13.86 -1.12
CA GLU A 6 4.87 13.91 -1.22
C GLU A 6 5.45 13.69 0.18
N MET A 7 6.30 12.67 0.34
CA MET A 7 6.92 12.39 1.64
C MET A 7 7.94 13.49 1.97
N LYS A 8 7.78 14.14 3.12
CA LYS A 8 8.73 15.10 3.66
C LYS A 8 9.76 14.40 4.56
N GLU A 9 10.84 15.09 4.91
CA GLU A 9 11.75 14.62 5.96
C GLU A 9 10.97 14.45 7.28
N GLY A 10 11.02 13.24 7.85
CA GLY A 10 10.25 12.84 9.03
C GLY A 10 8.98 12.02 8.73
N ASP A 11 8.49 12.00 7.49
CA ASP A 11 7.42 11.06 7.11
C ASP A 11 7.97 9.62 7.09
N THR A 12 7.24 8.70 7.71
CA THR A 12 7.58 7.27 7.70
C THR A 12 6.68 6.51 6.73
N ILE A 13 7.22 5.46 6.11
CA ILE A 13 6.44 4.58 5.24
C ILE A 13 5.27 3.96 6.01
N VAL A 14 5.49 3.55 7.26
CA VAL A 14 4.44 3.04 8.16
C VAL A 14 3.31 4.07 8.35
N GLY A 15 3.65 5.35 8.45
CA GLY A 15 2.68 6.45 8.55
C GLY A 15 1.79 6.59 7.32
N LEU A 16 2.25 6.18 6.13
CA LEU A 16 1.44 6.18 4.91
C LEU A 16 0.26 5.22 5.01
N PHE A 17 0.49 4.01 5.52
CA PHE A 17 -0.55 3.00 5.68
C PHE A 17 -1.59 3.43 6.73
N LYS A 18 -1.19 4.15 7.79
CA LYS A 18 -2.13 4.71 8.78
C LYS A 18 -3.09 5.77 8.19
N LYS A 19 -2.75 6.37 7.05
CA LYS A 19 -3.61 7.34 6.35
C LYS A 19 -4.73 6.65 5.56
N LEU A 20 -4.59 5.35 5.26
CA LEU A 20 -5.59 4.52 4.60
C LEU A 20 -6.52 3.94 5.68
N LYS A 21 -7.75 4.45 5.77
CA LYS A 21 -8.68 4.07 6.87
C LYS A 21 -9.80 3.16 6.41
N LYS A 22 -10.16 3.21 5.13
CA LYS A 22 -11.28 2.47 4.58
C LYS A 22 -10.88 1.72 3.32
N PRO A 23 -11.49 0.56 3.03
CA PRO A 23 -11.33 -0.07 1.73
C PRO A 23 -11.72 0.87 0.60
N GLY A 24 -10.96 0.86 -0.50
CA GLY A 24 -11.08 1.81 -1.60
C GLY A 24 -10.35 3.15 -1.37
N ASP A 25 -9.62 3.31 -0.26
CA ASP A 25 -8.66 4.41 -0.12
C ASP A 25 -7.43 4.16 -0.98
N ILE A 26 -7.00 5.21 -1.69
CA ILE A 26 -5.87 5.20 -2.62
C ILE A 26 -4.92 6.33 -2.25
N LEU A 27 -3.63 6.02 -2.16
CA LEU A 27 -2.56 6.94 -1.83
C LEU A 27 -1.50 6.93 -2.93
N HIS A 28 -1.36 8.04 -3.65
CA HIS A 28 -0.25 8.21 -4.59
C HIS A 28 0.91 8.89 -3.87
N VAL A 29 2.00 8.16 -3.68
CA VAL A 29 3.21 8.62 -3.02
C VAL A 29 4.21 9.03 -4.08
N LYS A 30 4.61 10.30 -4.10
CA LYS A 30 5.62 10.77 -5.05
C LYS A 30 6.96 10.07 -4.80
N ASP A 31 7.49 9.41 -5.82
CA ASP A 31 8.75 8.65 -5.77
C ASP A 31 9.49 8.78 -7.10
N GLU A 32 10.07 9.95 -7.32
CA GLU A 32 10.80 10.30 -8.54
C GLU A 32 11.98 9.36 -8.84
N ILE A 33 12.52 8.65 -7.85
CA ILE A 33 13.73 7.82 -7.98
C ILE A 33 13.41 6.31 -7.95
N ARG A 34 12.12 5.91 -7.89
CA ARG A 34 11.67 4.50 -7.69
C ARG A 34 12.33 3.76 -6.49
N ARG A 35 13.10 4.46 -5.65
CA ARG A 35 13.81 3.86 -4.51
C ARG A 35 12.83 3.57 -3.37
N LYS A 36 11.80 4.41 -3.22
CA LYS A 36 10.82 4.26 -2.14
C LYS A 36 9.78 3.19 -2.48
N ALA A 37 9.52 2.92 -3.74
CA ALA A 37 8.62 1.89 -4.23
C ALA A 37 8.91 0.52 -3.59
N ARG A 38 10.17 0.10 -3.57
CA ARG A 38 10.58 -1.18 -2.98
C ARG A 38 10.24 -1.24 -1.48
N SER A 39 10.57 -0.18 -0.75
CA SER A 39 10.30 -0.11 0.69
C SER A 39 8.80 -0.04 0.99
N ILE A 40 8.01 0.65 0.17
CA ILE A 40 6.55 0.69 0.27
C ILE A 40 5.95 -0.69 0.02
N SER A 41 6.39 -1.42 -1.01
CA SER A 41 5.93 -2.78 -1.31
C SER A 41 6.30 -3.78 -0.21
N GLN A 42 7.49 -3.66 0.37
CA GLN A 42 7.90 -4.47 1.51
C GLN A 42 7.01 -4.21 2.74
N GLU A 43 6.71 -2.95 3.02
CA GLU A 43 5.83 -2.59 4.13
C GLU A 43 4.40 -3.09 3.90
N ALA A 44 3.85 -2.96 2.68
CA ALA A 44 2.54 -3.52 2.34
C ALA A 44 2.50 -5.04 2.57
N THR A 45 3.55 -5.74 2.14
CA THR A 45 3.70 -7.20 2.37
C THR A 45 3.70 -7.52 3.86
N ARG A 46 4.42 -6.73 4.66
CA ARG A 46 4.48 -6.87 6.12
C ARG A 46 3.10 -6.66 6.77
N GLN A 47 2.39 -5.60 6.37
CA GLN A 47 1.03 -5.31 6.86
C GLN A 47 0.03 -6.42 6.48
N ASN A 48 0.09 -6.94 5.26
CA ASN A 48 -0.73 -8.07 4.83
C ASN A 48 -0.43 -9.35 5.65
N LYS A 49 0.85 -9.61 5.94
CA LYS A 49 1.24 -10.73 6.81
C LYS A 49 0.66 -10.57 8.22
N TYR A 50 0.73 -9.37 8.81
CA TYR A 50 0.11 -9.12 10.11
C TYR A 50 -1.41 -9.25 10.09
N ALA A 51 -2.07 -8.73 9.06
CA ALA A 51 -3.52 -8.88 8.90
C ALA A 51 -3.95 -10.36 8.85
N ARG A 52 -3.16 -11.22 8.19
CA ARG A 52 -3.38 -12.69 8.22
C ARG A 52 -3.19 -13.29 9.60
N MET A 53 -2.12 -12.90 10.30
CA MET A 53 -1.87 -13.37 11.67
C MET A 53 -2.98 -12.97 12.65
N LEU A 54 -3.62 -11.82 12.40
CA LEU A 54 -4.76 -11.32 13.16
C LEU A 54 -6.12 -11.84 12.67
N ASN A 55 -6.15 -12.72 11.65
CA ASN A 55 -7.37 -13.23 11.01
C ASN A 55 -8.29 -12.13 10.45
N GLU A 56 -7.75 -10.96 10.09
CA GLU A 56 -8.51 -9.91 9.40
C GLU A 56 -8.74 -10.24 7.92
N ILE A 57 -7.79 -10.98 7.32
CA ILE A 57 -7.80 -11.40 5.92
C ILE A 57 -7.34 -12.86 5.80
N SER A 58 -7.80 -13.54 4.74
CA SER A 58 -7.43 -14.92 4.40
C SER A 58 -6.01 -15.03 3.83
N GLN A 59 -5.48 -16.27 3.73
CA GLN A 59 -4.14 -16.53 3.21
C GLN A 59 -3.92 -16.00 1.77
N HIS A 60 -4.96 -16.04 0.94
CA HIS A 60 -4.95 -15.57 -0.46
C HIS A 60 -5.48 -14.15 -0.64
N GLU A 61 -5.75 -13.42 0.44
CA GLU A 61 -6.28 -12.06 0.37
C GLU A 61 -5.18 -11.04 0.64
N LEU A 62 -5.43 -9.81 0.17
CA LEU A 62 -4.61 -8.64 0.44
C LEU A 62 -5.47 -7.54 1.04
N LYS A 63 -4.95 -6.92 2.10
CA LYS A 63 -5.50 -5.69 2.69
C LYS A 63 -4.93 -4.45 2.02
N TYR A 64 -3.66 -4.51 1.60
CA TYR A 64 -2.99 -3.43 0.88
C TYR A 64 -2.34 -3.95 -0.41
N SER A 65 -2.56 -3.21 -1.51
CA SER A 65 -1.92 -3.43 -2.81
C SER A 65 -1.05 -2.23 -3.18
N VAL A 66 0.07 -2.48 -3.86
CA VAL A 66 1.01 -1.44 -4.28
C VAL A 66 1.25 -1.54 -5.78
N ILE A 67 1.07 -0.44 -6.50
CA ILE A 67 1.21 -0.36 -7.96
C ILE A 67 2.08 0.84 -8.31
N VAL A 68 3.19 0.58 -9.01
CA VAL A 68 4.16 1.61 -9.44
C VAL A 68 3.94 2.09 -10.87
N THR A 69 3.12 1.40 -11.65
CA THR A 69 2.87 1.68 -13.07
C THR A 69 1.61 2.51 -13.30
N GLU A 70 0.80 2.74 -12.26
CA GLU A 70 -0.49 3.41 -12.38
C GLU A 70 -0.35 4.92 -12.66
N LYS A 71 0.74 5.55 -12.18
CA LYS A 71 1.02 6.96 -12.39
C LYS A 71 2.53 7.20 -12.42
N GLU A 72 3.03 7.80 -13.49
CA GLU A 72 4.47 8.06 -13.67
C GLU A 72 5.02 8.97 -12.56
N GLY A 73 6.14 8.58 -11.95
CA GLY A 73 6.75 9.29 -10.82
C GLY A 73 6.07 9.08 -9.47
N TYR A 74 5.07 8.20 -9.38
CA TYR A 74 4.36 7.89 -8.14
C TYR A 74 4.29 6.38 -7.87
N THR A 75 4.29 6.02 -6.60
CA THR A 75 3.92 4.70 -6.10
C THR A 75 2.51 4.77 -5.53
N THR A 76 1.58 4.01 -6.06
CA THR A 76 0.20 3.96 -5.58
C THR A 76 0.02 2.86 -4.55
N ILE A 77 -0.56 3.18 -3.40
CA ILE A 77 -0.97 2.23 -2.36
C ILE A 77 -2.49 2.24 -2.31
N ARG A 78 -3.11 1.06 -2.38
CA ARG A 78 -4.56 0.89 -2.30
C ARG A 78 -4.90 0.05 -1.07
N TYR A 79 -5.84 0.51 -0.25
CA TYR A 79 -6.53 -0.36 0.70
C TYR A 79 -7.57 -1.14 -0.09
N VAL A 80 -7.40 -2.46 -0.15
CA VAL A 80 -8.30 -3.38 -0.83
C VAL A 80 -9.19 -4.12 0.18
N ASP A 81 -10.46 -4.29 -0.18
CA ASP A 81 -11.44 -5.01 0.64
C ASP A 81 -11.29 -6.51 0.43
N ASN A 82 -10.25 -7.09 1.03
CA ASN A 82 -10.01 -8.53 1.06
C ASN A 82 -10.13 -9.20 -0.32
N THR A 83 -9.63 -8.53 -1.35
CA THR A 83 -9.69 -9.08 -2.71
C THR A 83 -8.85 -10.35 -2.75
N LYS A 84 -9.49 -11.47 -3.11
CA LYS A 84 -8.78 -12.72 -3.40
C LYS A 84 -7.80 -12.42 -4.53
N VAL A 85 -6.52 -12.69 -4.28
CA VAL A 85 -5.51 -12.73 -5.33
C VAL A 85 -5.78 -14.01 -6.09
N GLU A 86 -6.31 -13.91 -7.31
CA GLU A 86 -6.34 -15.04 -8.21
C GLU A 86 -4.89 -15.40 -8.53
N SER A 87 -4.46 -16.55 -8.02
CA SER A 87 -3.19 -17.17 -8.40
C SER A 87 -3.32 -17.56 -9.87
N VAL A 88 -2.62 -16.86 -10.77
CA VAL A 88 -2.41 -17.29 -12.16
C VAL A 88 -1.22 -18.24 -12.20
#